data_AF-A0A2H0S6K3-F1
#
_entry.id   AF-A0A2H0S6K3-F1
#
_cell.length_a   1.000
_cell.length_b   1.000
_cell.length_c   1.000
_cell.angle_alpha   90.00
_cell.angle_beta   90.00
_cell.angle_gamma   90.00
#
_symmetry.space_group_name_H-M   'P 1'
#
loop_
_entity.id
_entity.type
_entity.pdbx_description
1 polymer ?
#
loop_
_entity_poly.entity_id
_entity_poly.type
_entity_poly.pdbx_seq_one_letter_code
_entity_poly.pdbx_strand_id
1 'polypeptide(L)'
;MTDPNPPAGSNPQQDSQGTPPPRPGQNVPEGGLDPTQVFASPPPPPPPPPTQGDSGAASAQAQKKDAGPPPPPPGPLPSDEELKAKGYDDEDIRILKEVGDYRFSTIGSKITNDNIIVPAHPETHFDEQMFLTLLRGSISLTRDEKWRIIQAIPKLSQFQIDELQKILDEEKKKFSQLSPKHLLQLMKLEQKHAEDWKDLQSITLQEGAKQQEEQQAEDIRKQLGL
;
A
#
# COMPACT_ATOMS: atom_id res chain seq x y z
N MET A 1 64.58 -13.65 -18.28
CA MET A 1 63.90 -12.69 -17.40
C MET A 1 62.43 -12.72 -17.77
N THR A 2 61.67 -13.55 -17.06
CA THR A 2 60.25 -13.82 -17.29
C THR A 2 59.56 -13.57 -15.96
N ASP A 3 58.82 -12.47 -15.86
CA ASP A 3 57.94 -12.17 -14.73
C ASP A 3 56.54 -12.74 -15.03
N PRO A 4 55.96 -13.57 -14.14
CA PRO A 4 54.57 -13.99 -14.24
C PRO A 4 53.64 -12.98 -13.55
N ASN A 5 52.63 -12.53 -14.30
CA ASN A 5 51.51 -11.73 -13.83
C ASN A 5 50.59 -12.60 -12.93
N PRO A 6 50.13 -12.14 -11.75
CA PRO A 6 49.24 -12.93 -10.89
C PRO A 6 47.79 -12.93 -11.41
N PRO A 7 47.03 -14.05 -11.24
CA PRO A 7 45.63 -14.11 -11.63
C PRO A 7 44.75 -13.28 -10.67
N ALA A 8 43.90 -12.44 -11.25
CA ALA A 8 42.85 -11.72 -10.56
C ALA A 8 41.90 -12.71 -9.86
N GLY A 9 41.75 -12.53 -8.55
CA GLY A 9 40.77 -13.24 -7.73
C GLY A 9 39.36 -13.02 -8.28
N SER A 10 38.70 -14.11 -8.63
CA SER A 10 37.30 -14.15 -9.00
C SER A 10 36.47 -13.92 -7.74
N ASN A 11 35.90 -12.73 -7.57
CA ASN A 11 34.83 -12.50 -6.61
C ASN A 11 33.57 -13.23 -7.12
N PRO A 12 32.96 -14.16 -6.37
CA PRO A 12 31.63 -14.64 -6.69
C PRO A 12 30.62 -13.58 -6.25
N GLN A 13 30.38 -12.59 -7.10
CA GLN A 13 29.22 -11.71 -6.97
C GLN A 13 28.04 -12.45 -7.61
N GLN A 14 27.45 -13.33 -6.80
CA GLN A 14 26.39 -14.24 -7.18
C GLN A 14 25.13 -13.43 -7.52
N ASP A 15 24.64 -13.66 -8.74
CA ASP A 15 23.41 -13.15 -9.31
C ASP A 15 22.22 -13.21 -8.33
N SER A 16 21.74 -12.05 -7.90
CA SER A 16 20.39 -11.88 -7.34
C SER A 16 19.59 -10.94 -8.24
N GLN A 17 19.68 -11.10 -9.56
CA GLN A 17 18.65 -10.59 -10.47
C GLN A 17 17.52 -11.63 -10.52
N GLY A 18 16.78 -11.72 -9.40
CA GLY A 18 15.55 -12.51 -9.34
C GLY A 18 14.52 -11.94 -10.31
N THR A 19 13.73 -12.83 -10.91
CA THR A 19 12.54 -12.45 -11.69
C THR A 19 11.71 -11.41 -10.93
N PRO A 20 11.19 -10.38 -11.60
CA PRO A 20 10.37 -9.36 -10.94
C PRO A 20 9.22 -10.04 -10.19
N PRO A 21 8.88 -9.57 -8.97
CA PRO A 21 7.85 -10.21 -8.17
C PRO A 21 6.50 -10.15 -8.90
N PRO A 22 5.65 -11.17 -8.74
CA PRO A 22 4.39 -11.24 -9.44
C PRO A 22 3.46 -10.08 -9.08
N ARG A 23 2.60 -9.72 -10.03
CA ARG A 23 1.64 -8.62 -9.94
C ARG A 23 0.20 -9.16 -9.94
N PRO A 24 -0.79 -8.37 -9.47
CA PRO A 24 -2.21 -8.71 -9.65
C PRO A 24 -2.49 -9.05 -11.11
N GLY A 25 -3.25 -10.11 -11.41
CA GLY A 25 -3.42 -10.57 -12.79
C GLY A 25 -2.52 -11.76 -13.17
N GLN A 26 -1.47 -12.05 -12.38
CA GLN A 26 -0.46 -13.06 -12.72
C GLN A 26 -0.58 -14.31 -11.86
N ASN A 27 -0.14 -15.43 -12.43
CA ASN A 27 -0.13 -16.72 -11.75
C ASN A 27 0.72 -16.69 -10.48
N VAL A 28 0.13 -17.17 -9.38
CA VAL A 28 0.76 -17.37 -8.08
C VAL A 28 1.01 -18.87 -7.90
N PRO A 29 2.16 -19.31 -7.35
CA PRO A 29 2.38 -20.70 -7.02
C PRO A 29 1.30 -21.26 -6.08
N GLU A 30 0.96 -22.52 -6.26
CA GLU A 30 0.07 -23.24 -5.34
C GLU A 30 0.67 -23.21 -3.92
N GLY A 31 -0.10 -22.73 -2.93
CA GLY A 31 0.37 -22.48 -1.57
C GLY A 31 0.91 -21.06 -1.29
N GLY A 32 0.79 -20.12 -2.24
CA GLY A 32 1.01 -18.70 -1.99
C GLY A 32 2.44 -18.20 -2.26
N LEU A 33 2.62 -16.88 -2.16
CA LEU A 33 3.89 -16.21 -2.44
C LEU A 33 4.88 -16.35 -1.29
N ASP A 34 6.16 -16.43 -1.64
CA ASP A 34 7.23 -16.36 -0.65
C ASP A 34 7.23 -14.98 0.01
N PRO A 35 7.25 -14.89 1.36
CA PRO A 35 7.25 -13.61 2.08
C PRO A 35 8.38 -12.65 1.68
N THR A 36 9.53 -13.18 1.24
CA THR A 36 10.66 -12.36 0.77
C THR A 36 10.33 -11.58 -0.51
N GLN A 37 9.36 -12.03 -1.29
CA GLN A 37 8.94 -11.37 -2.55
C GLN A 37 7.93 -10.24 -2.33
N VAL A 38 7.37 -10.10 -1.12
CA VAL A 38 6.35 -9.09 -0.82
C VAL A 38 6.89 -7.67 -1.02
N PHE A 39 8.12 -7.41 -0.56
CA PHE A 39 8.76 -6.09 -0.60
C PHE A 39 9.93 -5.99 -1.60
N ALA A 40 10.18 -7.03 -2.40
CA ALA A 40 11.36 -7.13 -3.27
C ALA A 40 11.34 -6.22 -4.53
N SER A 41 10.41 -5.27 -4.63
CA SER A 41 10.33 -4.41 -5.82
C SER A 41 11.34 -3.25 -5.72
N PRO A 42 12.29 -3.09 -6.65
CA PRO A 42 13.01 -1.82 -6.77
C PRO A 42 11.99 -0.71 -7.14
N PRO A 43 12.15 0.52 -6.62
CA PRO A 43 11.27 1.62 -6.97
C PRO A 43 11.23 1.82 -8.49
N PRO A 44 10.09 2.22 -9.07
CA PRO A 44 10.02 2.52 -10.49
C PRO A 44 11.09 3.56 -10.86
N PRO A 45 11.71 3.46 -12.05
CA PRO A 45 12.68 4.46 -12.50
C PRO A 45 12.02 5.85 -12.43
N PRO A 46 12.76 6.89 -12.00
CA PRO A 46 12.21 8.24 -12.04
C PRO A 46 11.80 8.58 -13.48
N PRO A 47 10.66 9.28 -13.68
CA PRO A 47 10.29 9.77 -15.00
C PRO A 47 11.42 10.66 -15.55
N PRO A 48 11.68 10.62 -16.87
CA PRO A 48 12.70 11.48 -17.47
C PRO A 48 12.40 12.94 -17.14
N PRO A 49 13.42 13.75 -16.78
CA PRO A 49 13.19 15.13 -16.38
C PRO A 49 12.55 15.91 -17.55
N PRO A 50 11.51 16.72 -17.28
CA PRO A 50 10.98 17.62 -18.29
C PRO A 50 12.09 18.59 -18.71
N THR A 51 12.34 18.65 -20.01
CA THR A 51 13.26 19.62 -20.60
C THR A 51 12.69 21.04 -20.44
N GLN A 52 13.40 21.83 -19.64
CA GLN A 52 13.61 23.28 -19.76
C GLN A 52 12.48 24.25 -19.35
N GLY A 53 12.74 25.04 -18.30
CA GLY A 53 12.00 26.26 -17.98
C GLY A 53 12.06 26.68 -16.52
N ASP A 54 13.10 27.46 -16.18
CA ASP A 54 13.18 28.54 -15.18
C ASP A 54 12.49 28.46 -13.78
N SER A 55 13.17 29.05 -12.79
CA SER A 55 12.76 29.31 -11.39
C SER A 55 13.12 28.26 -10.34
N GLY A 56 14.37 28.34 -9.87
CA GLY A 56 14.77 27.81 -8.56
C GLY A 56 14.32 28.75 -7.44
N ALA A 57 13.57 28.20 -6.47
CA ALA A 57 13.55 28.55 -5.04
C ALA A 57 12.27 28.00 -4.37
N ALA A 58 12.22 26.71 -4.02
CA ALA A 58 11.10 26.19 -3.22
C ALA A 58 11.38 24.92 -2.40
N SER A 59 12.62 24.49 -2.18
CA SER A 59 12.91 23.18 -1.57
C SER A 59 13.58 23.22 -0.19
N ALA A 60 13.47 24.31 0.57
CA ALA A 60 14.09 24.43 1.89
C ALA A 60 13.13 24.78 3.05
N GLN A 61 11.80 24.68 2.85
CA GLN A 61 10.82 25.07 3.89
C GLN A 61 9.96 23.92 4.46
N ALA A 62 10.17 22.68 4.04
CA ALA A 62 9.32 21.54 4.38
C ALA A 62 9.78 20.71 5.62
N GLN A 63 10.55 21.30 6.53
CA GLN A 63 10.86 20.69 7.82
C GLN A 63 10.63 21.66 8.98
N LYS A 64 9.46 22.32 8.99
CA LYS A 64 8.90 22.75 10.28
C LYS A 64 8.46 21.47 10.98
N LYS A 65 9.00 21.19 12.17
CA LYS A 65 8.56 20.08 13.02
C LYS A 65 7.04 20.15 13.13
N ASP A 66 6.38 19.03 12.81
CA ASP A 66 4.94 18.85 13.00
C ASP A 66 4.64 18.92 14.51
N ALA A 67 4.40 20.14 14.99
CA ALA A 67 4.24 20.47 16.41
C ALA A 67 2.82 20.99 16.72
N GLY A 68 1.93 20.98 15.73
CA GLY A 68 0.53 21.36 15.91
C GLY A 68 -0.26 20.25 16.61
N PRO A 69 -1.38 20.59 17.26
CA PRO A 69 -2.31 19.58 17.77
C PRO A 69 -2.86 18.70 16.64
N PRO A 70 -3.25 17.44 16.92
CA PRO A 70 -3.92 16.59 15.94
C PRO A 70 -5.25 17.25 15.51
N PRO A 71 -5.80 16.91 14.33
CA PRO A 71 -7.02 17.52 13.86
C PRO A 71 -8.22 17.17 14.77
N PRO A 72 -9.21 18.07 14.93
CA PRO A 72 -10.40 17.79 15.72
C PRO A 72 -11.19 16.63 15.10
N PRO A 73 -12.07 15.91 15.81
CA PRO A 73 -12.86 14.84 15.22
C PRO A 73 -13.71 15.31 14.01
N PRO A 74 -14.14 14.40 13.12
CA PRO A 74 -15.07 14.73 12.02
C PRO A 74 -16.38 15.34 12.54
N GLY A 75 -16.97 16.27 11.77
CA GLY A 75 -18.20 16.97 12.12
C GLY A 75 -18.03 18.49 12.05
N PRO A 76 -19.07 19.26 12.45
CA PRO A 76 -19.08 20.71 12.35
C PRO A 76 -17.82 21.31 12.98
N LEU A 77 -17.05 22.06 12.17
CA LEU A 77 -15.83 22.70 12.64
C LEU A 77 -16.18 23.74 13.72
N PRO A 78 -15.45 23.76 14.85
CA PRO A 78 -15.56 24.83 15.84
C PRO A 78 -15.21 26.20 15.22
N SER A 79 -15.55 27.27 15.94
CA SER A 79 -15.17 28.62 15.51
C SER A 79 -13.65 28.80 15.49
N ASP A 80 -13.17 29.74 14.66
CA ASP A 80 -11.74 30.06 14.56
C ASP A 80 -11.13 30.45 15.93
N GLU A 81 -11.89 31.16 16.77
CA GLU A 81 -11.45 31.56 18.12
C GLU A 81 -11.25 30.35 19.03
N GLU A 82 -12.16 29.38 19.00
CA GLU A 82 -12.05 28.13 19.77
C GLU A 82 -10.89 27.25 19.28
N LEU A 83 -10.64 27.22 17.97
CA LEU A 83 -9.50 26.52 17.39
C LEU A 83 -8.19 27.19 17.80
N LYS A 84 -8.08 28.52 17.72
CA LYS A 84 -6.89 29.24 18.19
C LYS A 84 -6.62 29.00 19.67
N ALA A 85 -7.65 28.99 20.51
CA ALA A 85 -7.53 28.68 21.93
C ALA A 85 -7.01 27.25 22.20
N LYS A 86 -7.23 26.31 21.27
CA LYS A 86 -6.71 24.93 21.34
C LYS A 86 -5.33 24.74 20.73
N GLY A 87 -4.70 25.81 20.25
CA GLY A 87 -3.34 25.80 19.71
C GLY A 87 -3.25 25.53 18.21
N TYR A 88 -4.35 25.61 17.46
CA TYR A 88 -4.32 25.61 16.01
C TYR A 88 -3.90 26.99 15.49
N ASP A 89 -2.99 27.03 14.52
CA ASP A 89 -2.61 28.29 13.87
C ASP A 89 -3.52 28.62 12.66
N ASP A 90 -3.30 29.79 12.06
CA ASP A 90 -4.12 30.25 10.92
C ASP A 90 -4.06 29.30 9.72
N GLU A 91 -2.92 28.63 9.51
CA GLU A 91 -2.75 27.67 8.42
C GLU A 91 -3.50 26.37 8.73
N ASP A 92 -3.45 25.88 9.97
CA ASP A 92 -4.23 24.73 10.40
C ASP A 92 -5.73 24.96 10.16
N ILE A 93 -6.24 26.13 10.57
CA ILE A 93 -7.65 26.51 10.40
C ILE A 93 -8.03 26.62 8.92
N ARG A 94 -7.15 27.21 8.10
CA ARG A 94 -7.35 27.29 6.65
C ARG A 94 -7.48 25.89 6.04
N ILE A 95 -6.57 24.98 6.37
CA ILE A 95 -6.61 23.62 5.83
C ILE A 95 -7.84 22.87 6.32
N LEU A 96 -8.23 23.00 7.60
CA LEU A 96 -9.47 22.40 8.12
C LEU A 96 -10.70 22.87 7.35
N LYS A 97 -10.79 24.17 7.02
CA LYS A 97 -11.89 24.72 6.20
C LYS A 97 -11.86 24.18 4.76
N GLU A 98 -10.68 23.95 4.20
CA GLU A 98 -10.52 23.43 2.84
C GLU A 98 -10.89 21.95 2.74
N VAL A 99 -10.44 21.11 3.68
CA VAL A 99 -10.72 19.66 3.66
C VAL A 99 -12.04 19.28 4.33
N GLY A 100 -12.66 20.22 5.06
CA GLY A 100 -13.93 20.02 5.76
C GLY A 100 -13.88 18.88 6.79
N ASP A 101 -14.81 17.95 6.66
CA ASP A 101 -14.96 16.79 7.56
C ASP A 101 -13.91 15.69 7.34
N TYR A 102 -13.04 15.82 6.34
CA TYR A 102 -12.03 14.81 6.07
C TYR A 102 -11.07 14.64 7.25
N ARG A 103 -10.96 13.41 7.76
CA ARG A 103 -9.86 12.95 8.61
C ARG A 103 -9.28 11.67 8.03
N PHE A 104 -8.01 11.42 8.31
CA PHE A 104 -7.36 10.20 7.88
C PHE A 104 -8.20 8.96 8.25
N SER A 105 -8.32 8.00 7.33
CA SER A 105 -9.18 6.80 7.39
C SER A 105 -10.66 7.03 6.99
N THR A 106 -11.13 8.27 6.81
CA THR A 106 -12.54 8.53 6.47
C THR A 106 -12.89 8.06 5.06
N ILE A 107 -11.97 8.20 4.09
CA ILE A 107 -12.23 7.73 2.71
C ILE A 107 -12.19 6.20 2.67
N GLY A 108 -11.16 5.60 3.26
CA GLY A 108 -11.00 4.15 3.33
C GLY A 108 -12.15 3.47 4.05
N SER A 109 -12.79 4.10 5.04
CA SER A 109 -13.96 3.55 5.76
C SER A 109 -15.20 3.36 4.87
N LYS A 110 -15.31 4.08 3.75
CA LYS A 110 -16.44 4.01 2.81
C LYS A 110 -16.31 2.88 1.77
N ILE A 111 -15.21 2.14 1.81
CA ILE A 111 -14.87 1.09 0.84
C ILE A 111 -14.96 -0.25 1.56
N THR A 112 -15.48 -1.26 0.86
CA THR A 112 -15.60 -2.63 1.38
C THR A 112 -14.38 -3.47 0.99
N ASN A 113 -14.29 -4.69 1.52
CA ASN A 113 -13.29 -5.68 1.10
C ASN A 113 -13.87 -6.70 0.10
N ASP A 114 -15.03 -6.40 -0.49
CA ASP A 114 -15.73 -7.32 -1.38
C ASP A 114 -14.82 -7.77 -2.53
N ASN A 115 -14.96 -9.03 -2.94
CA ASN A 115 -14.18 -9.65 -4.03
C ASN A 115 -12.67 -9.79 -3.77
N ILE A 116 -12.16 -9.40 -2.60
CA ILE A 116 -10.79 -9.79 -2.20
C ILE A 116 -10.85 -11.12 -1.49
N ILE A 117 -10.20 -12.14 -2.07
CA ILE A 117 -10.15 -13.49 -1.54
C ILE A 117 -8.83 -13.68 -0.79
N VAL A 118 -8.93 -14.06 0.49
CA VAL A 118 -7.76 -14.50 1.27
C VAL A 118 -7.51 -15.98 0.98
N PRO A 119 -6.29 -16.36 0.55
CA PRO A 119 -5.97 -17.76 0.31
C PRO A 119 -6.05 -18.60 1.60
N ALA A 120 -6.36 -19.89 1.46
CA ALA A 120 -6.47 -20.80 2.60
C ALA A 120 -5.17 -20.86 3.42
N HIS A 121 -5.30 -20.67 4.72
CA HIS A 121 -4.20 -20.52 5.68
C HIS A 121 -4.45 -21.38 6.94
N PRO A 122 -4.13 -22.68 6.89
CA PRO A 122 -4.44 -23.60 8.00
C PRO A 122 -3.59 -23.35 9.26
N GLU A 123 -2.43 -22.71 9.10
CA GLU A 123 -1.44 -22.50 10.17
C GLU A 123 -1.65 -21.19 10.96
N THR A 124 -2.63 -20.36 10.57
CA THR A 124 -2.89 -19.06 11.19
C THR A 124 -4.37 -18.84 11.46
N HIS A 125 -4.68 -18.11 12.52
CA HIS A 125 -6.04 -17.73 12.88
C HIS A 125 -6.10 -16.24 13.19
N PHE A 126 -6.84 -15.49 12.37
CA PHE A 126 -7.06 -14.05 12.56
C PHE A 126 -8.38 -13.63 11.89
N ASP A 127 -8.85 -12.43 12.24
CA ASP A 127 -9.98 -11.81 11.54
C ASP A 127 -9.52 -11.28 10.18
N GLU A 128 -9.79 -12.04 9.13
CA GLU A 128 -9.45 -11.70 7.75
C GLU A 128 -10.03 -10.33 7.33
N GLN A 129 -11.27 -10.02 7.73
CA GLN A 129 -11.92 -8.78 7.34
C GLN A 129 -11.32 -7.57 8.05
N MET A 130 -10.94 -7.73 9.32
CA MET A 130 -10.18 -6.71 10.02
C MET A 130 -8.79 -6.52 9.40
N PHE A 131 -8.07 -7.61 9.10
CA PHE A 131 -6.77 -7.56 8.45
C PHE A 131 -6.83 -6.83 7.10
N LEU A 132 -7.79 -7.20 6.23
CA LEU A 132 -8.01 -6.55 4.95
C LEU A 132 -8.40 -5.08 5.11
N THR A 133 -9.15 -4.73 6.16
CA THR A 133 -9.50 -3.33 6.46
C THR A 133 -8.26 -2.50 6.81
N LEU A 134 -7.35 -3.05 7.61
CA LEU A 134 -6.05 -2.42 7.92
C LEU A 134 -5.20 -2.29 6.66
N LEU A 135 -5.10 -3.35 5.87
CA LEU A 135 -4.30 -3.38 4.65
C LEU A 135 -4.80 -2.38 3.60
N ARG A 136 -6.13 -2.32 3.41
CA ARG A 136 -6.79 -1.33 2.54
C ARG A 136 -6.45 0.09 2.96
N GLY A 137 -6.52 0.37 4.27
CA GLY A 137 -6.28 1.70 4.85
C GLY A 137 -4.82 2.16 4.84
N SER A 138 -3.86 1.26 4.58
CA SER A 138 -2.45 1.62 4.47
C SER A 138 -2.17 2.48 3.24
N ILE A 139 -1.48 3.60 3.45
CA ILE A 139 -0.99 4.47 2.37
C ILE A 139 0.52 4.33 2.16
N SER A 140 1.21 3.57 3.00
CA SER A 140 2.62 3.20 2.81
C SER A 140 2.79 2.04 1.83
N LEU A 141 1.72 1.28 1.57
CA LEU A 141 1.74 0.12 0.69
C LEU A 141 1.11 0.43 -0.67
N THR A 142 1.82 0.08 -1.73
CA THR A 142 1.30 0.11 -3.11
C THR A 142 0.25 -0.99 -3.31
N ARG A 143 -0.57 -0.85 -4.35
CA ARG A 143 -1.54 -1.88 -4.77
C ARG A 143 -0.91 -3.27 -4.87
N ASP A 144 0.25 -3.36 -5.54
CA ASP A 144 0.92 -4.62 -5.81
C ASP A 144 1.49 -5.23 -4.50
N GLU A 145 1.98 -4.41 -3.57
CA GLU A 145 2.40 -4.89 -2.24
C GLU A 145 1.23 -5.42 -1.43
N LYS A 146 0.09 -4.72 -1.40
CA LYS A 146 -1.12 -5.19 -0.72
C LYS A 146 -1.55 -6.54 -1.26
N TRP A 147 -1.59 -6.69 -2.58
CA TRP A 147 -1.91 -7.97 -3.20
C TRP A 147 -0.89 -9.07 -2.85
N ARG A 148 0.42 -8.78 -2.91
CA ARG A 148 1.44 -9.77 -2.55
C ARG A 148 1.37 -10.18 -1.08
N ILE A 149 1.05 -9.24 -0.18
CA ILE A 149 0.79 -9.57 1.24
C ILE A 149 -0.35 -10.58 1.32
N ILE A 150 -1.47 -10.33 0.66
CA ILE A 150 -2.62 -11.26 0.65
C ILE A 150 -2.20 -12.64 0.12
N GLN A 151 -1.45 -12.69 -0.97
CA GLN A 151 -1.01 -13.96 -1.56
C GLN A 151 0.05 -14.68 -0.72
N ALA A 152 0.79 -13.98 0.14
CA ALA A 152 1.80 -14.56 1.01
C ALA A 152 1.22 -15.14 2.32
N ILE A 153 -0.02 -14.81 2.67
CA ILE A 153 -0.69 -15.21 3.92
C ILE A 153 -0.50 -16.71 4.28
N PRO A 154 -0.68 -17.69 3.36
CA PRO A 154 -0.51 -19.11 3.71
C PRO A 154 0.89 -19.50 4.18
N LYS A 155 1.89 -18.67 3.87
CA LYS A 155 3.30 -18.87 4.23
C LYS A 155 3.76 -17.99 5.37
N LEU A 156 2.89 -17.13 5.89
CA LEU A 156 3.19 -16.31 7.06
C LEU A 156 2.88 -17.12 8.32
N SER A 157 3.78 -17.03 9.30
CA SER A 157 3.50 -17.50 10.66
C SER A 157 2.51 -16.57 11.36
N GLN A 158 1.83 -17.07 12.41
CA GLN A 158 0.92 -16.27 13.24
C GLN A 158 1.61 -14.99 13.74
N PHE A 159 2.85 -15.11 14.23
CA PHE A 159 3.63 -13.97 14.71
C PHE A 159 3.83 -12.89 13.62
N GLN A 160 4.07 -13.30 12.37
CA GLN A 160 4.23 -12.35 11.26
C GLN A 160 2.91 -11.64 10.92
N ILE A 161 1.78 -12.37 10.96
CA ILE A 161 0.46 -11.76 10.77
C ILE A 161 0.15 -10.75 11.88
N ASP A 162 0.41 -11.10 13.13
CA ASP A 162 0.17 -10.24 14.29
C ASP A 162 1.04 -8.96 14.22
N GLU A 163 2.32 -9.10 13.88
CA GLU A 163 3.21 -7.94 13.72
C GLU A 163 2.80 -7.07 12.52
N LEU A 164 2.34 -7.65 11.41
CA LEU A 164 1.79 -6.87 10.30
C LEU A 164 0.55 -6.08 10.73
N GLN A 165 -0.40 -6.69 11.43
CA GLN A 165 -1.58 -5.97 11.95
C GLN A 165 -1.17 -4.81 12.85
N LYS A 166 -0.22 -5.05 13.76
CA LYS A 166 0.30 -4.03 14.66
C LYS A 166 0.97 -2.88 13.90
N ILE A 167 1.81 -3.17 12.91
CA ILE A 167 2.45 -2.16 12.07
C ILE A 167 1.41 -1.29 11.35
N LEU A 168 0.38 -1.91 10.76
CA LEU A 168 -0.67 -1.21 10.04
C LEU A 168 -1.57 -0.37 10.98
N ASP A 169 -1.86 -0.87 12.18
CA ASP A 169 -2.61 -0.10 13.19
C ASP A 169 -1.79 1.09 13.72
N GLU A 170 -0.48 0.89 13.97
CA GLU A 170 0.43 1.97 14.33
C GLU A 170 0.57 3.02 13.23
N GLU A 171 0.64 2.59 11.96
CA GLU A 171 0.64 3.47 10.79
C GLU A 171 -0.61 4.36 10.81
N LYS A 172 -1.79 3.75 10.95
CA LYS A 172 -3.06 4.49 10.99
C LYS A 172 -3.09 5.51 12.13
N LYS A 173 -2.62 5.12 13.31
CA LYS A 173 -2.52 6.03 14.47
C LYS A 173 -1.60 7.21 14.18
N LYS A 174 -0.40 6.95 13.65
CA LYS A 174 0.58 8.00 13.31
C LYS A 174 0.01 9.01 12.31
N PHE A 175 -0.64 8.56 11.23
CA PHE A 175 -1.24 9.47 10.25
C PHE A 175 -2.45 10.24 10.81
N SER A 176 -3.24 9.64 11.71
CA SER A 176 -4.34 10.34 12.38
C SER A 176 -3.89 11.43 13.36
N GLN A 177 -2.62 11.38 13.80
CA GLN A 177 -2.04 12.31 14.77
C GLN A 177 -1.28 13.46 14.12
N LEU A 178 -1.05 13.42 12.80
CA LEU A 178 -0.41 14.52 12.07
C LEU A 178 -1.26 15.79 12.17
N SER A 179 -0.62 16.95 12.24
CA SER A 179 -1.36 18.23 12.30
C SER A 179 -2.21 18.47 11.04
N PRO A 180 -3.21 19.38 11.12
CA PRO A 180 -4.07 19.70 10.00
C PRO A 180 -3.35 20.07 8.69
N LYS A 181 -2.15 20.65 8.76
CA LYS A 181 -1.30 20.97 7.59
C LYS A 181 -1.10 19.80 6.63
N HIS A 182 -1.13 18.56 7.14
CA HIS A 182 -0.93 17.37 6.33
C HIS A 182 -2.23 16.83 5.70
N LEU A 183 -3.41 17.26 6.15
CA LEU A 183 -4.69 16.67 5.75
C LEU A 183 -4.97 16.78 4.26
N LEU A 184 -4.61 17.89 3.61
CA LEU A 184 -4.85 18.05 2.17
C LEU A 184 -4.06 17.03 1.34
N GLN A 185 -2.81 16.76 1.73
CA GLN A 185 -1.97 15.75 1.10
C GLN A 185 -2.46 14.34 1.44
N LEU A 186 -2.79 14.08 2.70
CA LEU A 186 -3.32 12.78 3.14
C LEU A 186 -4.63 12.45 2.43
N MET A 187 -5.53 13.42 2.23
CA MET A 187 -6.79 13.22 1.51
C MET A 187 -6.55 12.72 0.09
N LYS A 188 -5.61 13.34 -0.63
CA LYS A 188 -5.26 12.94 -2.00
C LYS A 188 -4.59 11.57 -2.04
N LEU A 189 -3.70 11.29 -1.10
CA LEU A 189 -3.07 9.97 -0.98
C LEU A 189 -4.11 8.90 -0.66
N GLU A 190 -4.93 9.09 0.36
CA GLU A 190 -5.96 8.13 0.75
C GLU A 190 -6.97 7.90 -0.39
N GLN A 191 -7.34 8.93 -1.15
CA GLN A 191 -8.18 8.79 -2.35
C GLN A 191 -7.52 7.91 -3.41
N LYS A 192 -6.22 8.11 -3.68
CA LYS A 192 -5.48 7.27 -4.63
C LYS A 192 -5.42 5.81 -4.16
N HIS A 193 -5.07 5.57 -2.89
CA HIS A 193 -4.98 4.21 -2.36
C HIS A 193 -6.36 3.52 -2.28
N ALA A 194 -7.43 4.30 -2.12
CA ALA A 194 -8.81 3.85 -2.23
C ALA A 194 -9.18 3.41 -3.65
N GLU A 195 -8.77 4.16 -4.66
CA GLU A 195 -8.96 3.81 -6.07
C GLU A 195 -8.14 2.56 -6.43
N ASP A 196 -6.86 2.51 -6.05
CA ASP A 196 -6.00 1.34 -6.22
C ASP A 196 -6.60 0.07 -5.61
N TRP A 197 -7.28 0.18 -4.46
CA TRP A 197 -7.97 -0.94 -3.84
C TRP A 197 -9.19 -1.41 -4.65
N LYS A 198 -10.00 -0.48 -5.18
CA LYS A 198 -11.14 -0.82 -6.05
C LYS A 198 -10.68 -1.49 -7.35
N ASP A 199 -9.56 -1.04 -7.90
CA ASP A 199 -8.93 -1.67 -9.05
C ASP A 199 -8.53 -3.11 -8.72
N LEU A 200 -7.96 -3.34 -7.54
CA LEU A 200 -7.59 -4.68 -7.09
C LEU A 200 -8.80 -5.62 -6.94
N GLN A 201 -9.91 -5.12 -6.40
CA GLN A 201 -11.19 -5.85 -6.33
C GLN A 201 -11.68 -6.23 -7.73
N SER A 202 -11.57 -5.30 -8.68
CA SER A 202 -12.01 -5.50 -10.06
C SER A 202 -11.18 -6.56 -10.77
N ILE A 203 -9.85 -6.57 -10.57
CA ILE A 203 -8.94 -7.59 -11.12
C ILE A 203 -9.30 -8.97 -10.55
N THR A 204 -9.48 -9.07 -9.23
CA THR A 204 -9.78 -10.35 -8.56
C THR A 204 -11.11 -10.94 -9.06
N LEU A 205 -12.12 -10.08 -9.27
CA LEU A 205 -13.39 -10.50 -9.86
C LEU A 205 -13.24 -11.01 -11.30
N GLN A 206 -12.45 -10.33 -12.13
CA GLN A 206 -12.19 -10.73 -13.51
C GLN A 206 -11.41 -12.05 -13.59
N GLU A 207 -10.43 -12.27 -12.71
CA GLU A 207 -9.69 -13.53 -12.62
C GLU A 207 -10.60 -14.69 -12.23
N GLY A 208 -11.46 -14.48 -11.21
CA GLY A 208 -12.44 -15.49 -10.80
C GLY A 208 -13.40 -15.88 -11.93
N ALA A 209 -13.86 -14.90 -12.72
CA ALA A 209 -14.70 -15.17 -13.89
C ALA A 209 -13.97 -15.99 -14.97
N LYS A 210 -12.71 -15.63 -15.28
CA LYS A 210 -11.89 -16.37 -16.26
C LYS A 210 -11.64 -17.82 -15.83
N GLN A 211 -11.30 -18.05 -14.57
CA GLN A 211 -11.09 -19.40 -14.05
C GLN A 211 -12.36 -20.25 -14.12
N GLN A 212 -13.54 -19.66 -13.86
CA GLN A 212 -14.81 -20.36 -14.02
C GLN A 212 -15.11 -20.71 -15.49
N GLU A 213 -14.86 -19.80 -16.43
CA GLU A 213 -15.03 -20.06 -17.85
C GLU A 213 -14.08 -21.15 -18.36
N GLU A 214 -12.82 -21.14 -17.93
CA GLU A 214 -11.83 -22.18 -18.26
C GLU A 214 -12.25 -23.54 -17.69
N GLN A 215 -12.69 -23.59 -16.44
CA GLN A 215 -13.17 -24.83 -15.81
C GLN A 215 -14.39 -25.41 -16.54
N GLN A 216 -15.35 -24.55 -16.92
CA GLN A 216 -16.51 -24.96 -17.72
C GLN A 216 -16.10 -25.47 -19.10
N ALA A 217 -15.14 -24.80 -19.75
CA ALA A 217 -14.63 -25.22 -21.05
C ALA A 217 -13.93 -26.59 -20.97
N GLU A 218 -13.14 -26.84 -19.92
CA GLU A 218 -12.52 -28.14 -19.68
C GLU A 218 -13.55 -29.24 -19.40
N ASP A 219 -14.57 -28.94 -18.60
CA ASP A 219 -15.63 -29.92 -18.30
C ASP A 219 -16.44 -30.26 -19.55
N ILE A 220 -16.72 -29.27 -20.41
CA ILE A 220 -17.32 -29.49 -21.73
C ILE A 220 -16.39 -30.34 -22.61
N ARG A 221 -15.08 -30.06 -22.66
CA ARG A 221 -14.11 -30.88 -23.43
C ARG A 221 -14.09 -32.33 -22.95
N LYS A 222 -14.06 -32.56 -21.63
CA LYS A 222 -14.13 -33.89 -21.02
C LYS A 222 -15.44 -34.61 -21.37
N GLN A 223 -16.58 -33.89 -21.35
CA GLN A 223 -17.88 -34.44 -21.74
C GLN A 223 -17.98 -34.77 -23.23
N LEU A 224 -17.29 -34.02 -24.09
CA LEU A 224 -17.22 -34.24 -25.53
C LEU A 224 -16.15 -35.27 -25.93
N GLY A 225 -15.36 -35.80 -24.99
CA GLY A 225 -14.35 -36.83 -25.23
C GLY A 225 -13.12 -36.35 -26.01
N LEU A 226 -12.81 -35.05 -25.91
CA LEU A 226 -11.63 -34.40 -26.51
C LEU A 226 -10.46 -34.29 -25.53
#